data_AF-A0A1E4T349-F1
#
_entry.id   AF-A0A1E4T349-F1
#
_cell.length_a   1.000
_cell.length_b   1.000
_cell.length_c   1.000
_cell.angle_alpha   90.00
_cell.angle_beta   90.00
_cell.angle_gamma   90.00
#
_symmetry.space_group_name_H-M   'P 1'
#
loop_
_entity.id
_entity.type
_entity.pdbx_description
1 polymer ?
#
loop_
_entity_poly.entity_id
_entity_poly.type
_entity_poly.pdbx_seq_one_letter_code
_entity_poly.pdbx_strand_id
1 'polypeptide(L)'
;MAFIVTLAHFCEVHGPSMIMCTQTINNKTQDETSYYSPSIPQSQLCKSCCLMIPSKGSSTENSLEQPGGESSSTIRSQVDGVSFLTTQFPTSQVRYSSLRQIIMKVFTVETNLDNSKPVIFGDSNNGYSVALGFKLYDMTARGSERKYSIIVTSESEDELFARYIIVLKHLISIVDFIVTRLSHIIESQSKSDNNNDIFLRRGSRIPKSKSLVEILKDGDFFVKMHKWACSLLLELDT
;
A
#
# COMPACT_ATOMS: atom_id res chain seq x y z
N MET A 1 13.07 18.19 3.67
CA MET A 1 11.96 17.74 2.82
C MET A 1 12.00 16.23 2.77
N ALA A 2 11.06 15.58 3.44
CA ALA A 2 10.93 14.13 3.40
C ALA A 2 9.45 13.80 3.19
N PHE A 3 9.04 13.71 1.93
CA PHE A 3 7.74 13.16 1.60
C PHE A 3 7.78 11.64 1.71
N ILE A 4 6.71 11.05 2.25
CA ILE A 4 6.54 9.60 2.32
C ILE A 4 5.20 9.23 1.71
N VAL A 5 5.21 8.33 0.74
CA VAL A 5 4.00 7.77 0.13
C VAL A 5 3.70 6.42 0.77
N THR A 6 2.52 6.29 1.37
CA THR A 6 2.10 5.11 2.12
C THR A 6 0.84 4.53 1.52
N LEU A 7 0.81 3.21 1.32
CA LEU A 7 -0.41 2.45 1.05
C LEU A 7 -0.81 1.72 2.33
N ALA A 8 -2.03 1.98 2.79
CA ALA A 8 -2.59 1.41 4.00
C ALA A 8 -3.97 0.80 3.73
N HIS A 9 -4.41 -0.05 4.65
CA HIS A 9 -5.72 -0.67 4.58
C HIS A 9 -6.30 -0.97 5.95
N PHE A 10 -7.61 -1.20 5.99
CA PHE A 10 -8.26 -1.75 7.17
C PHE A 10 -8.28 -3.28 7.06
N CYS A 11 -7.41 -3.94 7.82
CA CYS A 11 -7.39 -5.40 7.92
C CYS A 11 -8.49 -5.88 8.87
N GLU A 12 -9.20 -6.94 8.51
CA GLU A 12 -10.22 -7.54 9.40
C GLU A 12 -9.61 -8.24 10.62
N VAL A 13 -8.34 -8.67 10.52
CA VAL A 13 -7.62 -9.35 11.60
C VAL A 13 -6.83 -8.37 12.46
N HIS A 14 -6.15 -7.41 11.83
CA HIS A 14 -5.21 -6.51 12.51
C HIS A 14 -5.71 -5.07 12.68
N GLY A 15 -6.86 -4.72 12.09
CA GLY A 15 -7.33 -3.34 12.02
C GLY A 15 -6.51 -2.48 11.03
N PRO A 16 -6.41 -1.16 11.26
CA PRO A 16 -5.65 -0.25 10.40
C PRO A 16 -4.18 -0.68 10.30
N SER A 17 -3.73 -0.96 9.08
CA SER A 17 -2.43 -1.58 8.82
C SER A 17 -1.73 -0.94 7.62
N MET A 18 -0.41 -0.85 7.69
CA MET A 18 0.46 -0.44 6.58
C MET A 18 0.74 -1.64 5.68
N ILE A 19 0.70 -1.43 4.37
CA ILE A 19 1.10 -2.44 3.37
C ILE A 19 2.47 -2.09 2.79
N MET A 20 2.69 -0.82 2.45
CA MET A 20 3.98 -0.35 1.97
C MET A 20 4.15 1.14 2.26
N CYS A 21 5.41 1.57 2.38
CA CYS A 21 5.81 2.97 2.44
C CYS A 21 6.98 3.19 1.48
N THR A 22 6.99 4.32 0.78
CA THR A 22 8.02 4.71 -0.19
C THR A 22 8.57 6.07 0.19
N GLN A 23 9.89 6.19 0.21
CA GLN A 23 10.60 7.42 0.58
C GLN A 23 11.84 7.62 -0.32
N THR A 24 12.30 8.86 -0.40
CA THR A 24 13.59 9.21 -0.99
C THR A 24 14.71 8.91 0.02
N ILE A 25 15.84 8.40 -0.48
CA ILE A 25 17.03 8.12 0.32
C ILE A 25 18.22 8.94 -0.19
N ASN A 26 18.89 9.63 0.72
CA ASN A 26 20.08 10.42 0.41
C ASN A 26 21.31 9.49 0.46
N ASN A 27 21.95 9.26 -0.69
CA ASN A 27 23.15 8.40 -0.82
C ASN A 27 24.40 8.91 -0.04
N LYS A 28 24.29 9.99 0.75
CA LYS A 28 25.41 10.55 1.54
C LYS A 28 25.65 9.86 2.88
N THR A 29 24.68 9.09 3.39
CA THR A 29 24.84 8.31 4.62
C THR A 29 25.25 6.88 4.27
N GLN A 30 26.50 6.53 4.56
CA GLN A 30 27.14 5.23 4.27
C GLN A 30 26.53 4.03 5.04
N ASP A 31 25.53 4.25 5.91
CA ASP A 31 24.85 3.17 6.62
C ASP A 31 23.62 2.70 5.84
N GLU A 32 23.84 2.01 4.71
CA GLU A 32 22.77 1.38 3.93
C GLU A 32 21.89 0.43 4.77
N THR A 33 22.45 -0.09 5.88
CA THR A 33 21.77 -0.98 6.82
C THR A 33 20.65 -0.29 7.63
N SER A 34 20.72 1.04 7.78
CA SER A 34 19.76 1.84 8.54
C SER A 34 18.41 2.05 7.85
N TYR A 35 18.29 1.64 6.57
CA TYR A 35 17.07 1.76 5.78
C TYR A 35 16.37 0.43 5.51
N TYR A 36 16.95 -0.70 5.92
CA TYR A 36 16.26 -1.98 5.84
C TYR A 36 15.30 -2.11 7.02
N SER A 37 14.06 -2.48 6.73
CA SER A 37 13.07 -2.78 7.77
C SER A 37 13.63 -3.88 8.68
N PRO A 38 13.41 -3.84 10.00
CA PRO A 38 13.55 -5.04 10.81
C PRO A 38 12.73 -6.14 10.12
N SER A 39 13.38 -7.27 9.86
CA SER A 39 12.79 -8.40 9.14
C SER A 39 11.72 -9.04 10.01
N ILE A 40 10.53 -8.41 10.08
CA ILE A 40 9.35 -9.07 10.64
C ILE A 40 9.09 -10.25 9.71
N PRO A 41 9.15 -11.50 10.21
CA PRO A 41 8.92 -12.66 9.37
C PRO A 41 7.55 -12.54 8.71
N GLN A 42 7.48 -12.80 7.40
CA GLN A 42 6.24 -12.76 6.63
C GLN A 42 5.14 -13.66 7.23
N SER A 43 5.53 -14.68 8.01
CA SER A 43 4.66 -15.56 8.78
C SER A 43 3.87 -14.86 9.90
N GLN A 44 4.32 -13.70 10.37
CA GLN A 44 3.61 -12.89 11.37
C GLN A 44 2.58 -11.94 10.75
N LEU A 45 2.59 -11.81 9.42
CA LEU A 45 1.68 -10.97 8.67
C LEU A 45 0.62 -11.82 7.98
N CYS A 46 -0.62 -11.34 7.97
CA CYS A 46 -1.64 -12.00 7.17
C CYS A 46 -1.44 -11.63 5.69
N LYS A 47 -1.97 -12.47 4.79
CA LYS A 47 -1.89 -12.28 3.34
C LYS A 47 -2.36 -10.90 2.86
N SER A 48 -3.32 -10.29 3.58
CA SER A 48 -3.86 -8.97 3.21
C SER A 48 -2.91 -7.82 3.52
N CYS A 49 -2.06 -7.95 4.55
CA CYS A 49 -1.15 -6.89 5.02
C CYS A 49 0.23 -6.97 4.38
N CYS A 50 0.55 -8.07 3.71
CA CYS A 50 1.89 -8.35 3.25
C CYS A 50 2.22 -7.64 1.93
N LEU A 51 3.40 -7.00 1.90
CA LEU A 51 4.04 -6.54 0.67
C LEU A 51 4.60 -7.74 -0.10
N MET A 52 3.91 -8.14 -1.18
CA MET A 52 4.36 -9.27 -2.02
C MET A 52 5.12 -8.77 -3.23
N ILE A 53 6.42 -9.05 -3.29
CA ILE A 53 7.27 -8.66 -4.42
C ILE A 53 7.50 -9.91 -5.28
N PRO A 54 7.31 -9.83 -6.61
CA PRO A 54 7.56 -10.96 -7.49
C PRO A 54 9.06 -11.32 -7.43
N SER A 55 9.37 -12.51 -6.93
CA SER A 55 10.71 -13.06 -7.04
C SER A 55 10.96 -13.43 -8.50
N LYS A 56 11.96 -12.84 -9.13
CA LYS A 56 12.39 -13.25 -10.47
C LYS A 56 13.00 -14.66 -10.37
N GLY A 57 12.17 -15.68 -10.62
CA GLY A 57 12.55 -17.03 -11.03
C GLY A 57 13.64 -17.74 -10.21
N SER A 58 13.22 -18.61 -9.28
CA SER A 58 13.82 -19.94 -9.17
C SER A 58 12.88 -20.95 -9.83
N SER A 59 12.89 -21.00 -11.15
CA SER A 59 12.41 -22.16 -11.88
C SER A 59 13.40 -23.31 -11.67
N THR A 60 13.26 -24.00 -10.54
CA THR A 60 13.74 -25.37 -10.35
C THR A 60 12.72 -26.09 -9.50
N GLU A 61 11.83 -26.80 -10.18
CA GLU A 61 11.21 -27.99 -9.62
C GLU A 61 12.33 -28.91 -9.12
N ASN A 62 12.18 -29.43 -7.89
CA ASN A 62 13.09 -30.30 -7.17
C ASN A 62 14.35 -29.68 -6.54
N SER A 63 14.18 -29.13 -5.33
CA SER A 63 15.18 -29.32 -4.28
C SER A 63 14.55 -29.14 -2.90
N LEU A 64 14.75 -30.17 -2.09
CA LEU A 64 14.45 -30.28 -0.68
C LEU A 64 14.70 -28.99 0.11
N GLU A 65 13.78 -28.74 1.04
CA GLU A 65 13.82 -27.79 2.14
C GLU A 65 15.24 -27.33 2.54
N GLN A 66 15.57 -26.10 2.15
CA GLN A 66 16.56 -25.28 2.85
C GLN A 66 15.89 -23.97 3.31
N PRO A 67 15.94 -23.62 4.60
CA PRO A 67 15.37 -22.40 5.13
C PRO A 67 16.34 -21.25 4.91
N GLY A 68 16.13 -20.43 3.88
CA GLY A 68 17.01 -19.26 3.64
C GLY A 68 16.80 -18.47 2.35
N GLY A 69 15.76 -18.75 1.57
CA GLY A 69 15.41 -17.90 0.42
C GLY A 69 14.81 -16.59 0.90
N GLU A 70 15.64 -15.55 1.02
CA GLU A 70 15.22 -14.19 1.41
C GLU A 70 14.26 -13.61 0.35
N SER A 71 12.96 -13.72 0.61
CA SER A 71 11.95 -12.91 -0.07
C SER A 71 12.29 -11.44 0.16
N SER A 72 12.87 -10.77 -0.84
CA SER A 72 13.22 -9.36 -0.73
C SER A 72 11.97 -8.56 -0.34
N SER A 73 11.95 -8.01 0.88
CA SER A 73 10.84 -7.23 1.45
C SER A 73 10.88 -5.76 1.03
N THR A 74 11.76 -5.44 0.08
CA THR A 74 12.18 -4.08 -0.23
C THR A 74 12.35 -3.91 -1.74
N ILE A 75 11.88 -2.79 -2.28
CA ILE A 75 12.09 -2.41 -3.69
C ILE A 75 12.96 -1.15 -3.70
N ARG A 76 14.07 -1.17 -4.43
CA ARG A 76 14.94 -0.01 -4.62
C ARG A 76 14.98 0.37 -6.11
N SER A 77 14.94 1.65 -6.38
CA SER A 77 15.22 2.21 -7.71
C SER A 77 16.04 3.49 -7.59
N GLN A 78 16.69 3.88 -8.68
CA GLN A 78 17.40 5.14 -8.78
C GLN A 78 16.94 5.83 -10.07
N VAL A 79 16.46 7.07 -9.96
CA VAL A 79 15.97 7.88 -11.07
C VAL A 79 16.57 9.28 -10.92
N ASP A 80 17.18 9.79 -11.99
CA ASP A 80 17.80 11.13 -12.05
C ASP A 80 18.77 11.44 -10.90
N GLY A 81 19.51 10.42 -10.46
CA GLY A 81 20.48 10.53 -9.35
C GLY A 81 19.86 10.47 -7.95
N VAL A 82 18.53 10.45 -7.84
CA VAL A 82 17.78 10.27 -6.60
C VAL A 82 17.46 8.78 -6.42
N SER A 83 17.78 8.26 -5.24
CA SER A 83 17.49 6.87 -4.88
C SER A 83 16.16 6.81 -4.12
N PHE A 84 15.31 5.83 -4.46
CA PHE A 84 14.01 5.60 -3.85
C PHE A 84 13.96 4.21 -3.22
N LEU A 85 13.27 4.12 -2.08
CA LEU A 85 13.13 2.89 -1.33
C LEU A 85 11.68 2.67 -0.94
N THR A 86 11.13 1.51 -1.31
CA THR A 86 9.86 1.00 -0.79
C THR A 86 10.12 -0.17 0.15
N THR A 87 9.62 -0.06 1.37
CA THR A 87 9.62 -1.15 2.37
C THR A 87 8.21 -1.36 2.89
N GLN A 88 7.97 -2.50 3.54
CA GLN A 88 6.69 -2.71 4.23
C GLN A 88 6.53 -1.76 5.43
N PHE A 89 7.60 -1.54 6.19
CA PHE A 89 7.64 -0.62 7.33
C PHE A 89 8.88 0.27 7.24
N PRO A 90 8.80 1.55 7.66
CA PRO A 90 9.99 2.40 7.74
C PRO A 90 10.93 1.90 8.84
N THR A 91 12.24 2.00 8.63
CA THR A 91 13.23 1.56 9.62
C THR A 91 13.31 2.47 10.85
N SER A 92 13.04 3.77 10.69
CA SER A 92 13.02 4.70 11.82
C SER A 92 11.78 4.48 12.69
N GLN A 93 12.00 4.18 13.97
CA GLN A 93 10.94 3.99 14.96
C GLN A 93 10.01 5.21 15.08
N VAL A 94 10.57 6.42 14.94
CA VAL A 94 9.81 7.67 14.99
C VAL A 94 8.85 7.74 13.79
N ARG A 95 9.36 7.47 12.57
CA ARG A 95 8.53 7.43 11.35
C ARG A 95 7.49 6.33 11.42
N TYR A 96 7.86 5.13 11.89
CA TYR A 96 6.92 4.03 12.08
C TYR A 96 5.76 4.42 13.00
N SER A 97 6.08 5.03 14.14
CA SER A 97 5.09 5.45 15.13
C SER A 97 4.17 6.54 14.57
N SER A 98 4.74 7.55 13.90
CA SER A 98 3.98 8.62 13.25
C SER A 98 3.05 8.08 12.17
N LEU A 99 3.56 7.29 11.21
CA LEU A 99 2.74 6.74 10.12
C LEU A 99 1.66 5.81 10.66
N ARG A 100 1.93 5.05 11.73
CA ARG A 100 0.91 4.24 12.39
C ARG A 100 -0.21 5.11 12.98
N GLN A 101 0.10 6.23 13.63
CA GLN A 101 -0.92 7.15 14.13
C GLN A 101 -1.73 7.79 12.99
N ILE A 102 -1.08 8.16 11.89
CA ILE A 102 -1.73 8.69 10.68
C ILE A 102 -2.70 7.66 10.12
N ILE A 103 -2.26 6.41 9.91
CA ILE A 103 -3.10 5.32 9.39
C ILE A 103 -4.29 5.06 10.32
N MET A 104 -4.06 5.05 11.65
CA MET A 104 -5.15 4.92 12.62
C MET A 104 -6.16 6.06 12.44
N LYS A 105 -5.72 7.33 12.40
CA LYS A 105 -6.61 8.49 12.18
C LYS A 105 -7.45 8.33 10.91
N VAL A 106 -6.83 7.98 9.78
CA VAL A 106 -7.53 7.79 8.48
C VAL A 106 -8.69 6.80 8.58
N PHE A 107 -8.52 5.68 9.27
CA PHE A 107 -9.52 4.61 9.27
C PHE A 107 -10.47 4.62 10.46
N THR A 108 -10.12 5.27 11.58
CA THR A 108 -10.93 5.23 12.82
C THR A 108 -11.51 6.57 13.23
N VAL A 109 -10.83 7.68 12.93
CA VAL A 109 -11.21 9.02 13.41
C VAL A 109 -11.84 9.83 12.28
N GLU A 110 -11.23 9.78 11.10
CA GLU A 110 -11.69 10.50 9.93
C GLU A 110 -12.87 9.76 9.27
N THR A 111 -14.07 9.98 9.81
CA THR A 111 -15.31 9.54 9.15
C THR A 111 -15.62 10.44 7.97
N ASN A 112 -15.00 10.16 6.82
CA ASN A 112 -15.49 10.74 5.58
C ASN A 112 -16.82 10.08 5.21
N LEU A 113 -17.88 10.90 5.07
CA LEU A 113 -19.15 10.44 4.49
C LEU A 113 -18.92 9.89 3.07
N ASP A 114 -17.93 10.44 2.38
CA ASP A 114 -17.52 10.03 1.06
C ASP A 114 -16.04 9.64 1.04
N ASN A 115 -15.78 8.32 1.12
CA ASN A 115 -14.43 7.78 1.09
C ASN A 115 -13.67 8.10 -0.21
N SER A 116 -14.34 8.60 -1.26
CA SER A 116 -13.72 8.94 -2.54
C SER A 116 -13.12 10.35 -2.59
N LYS A 117 -13.23 11.13 -1.52
CA LYS A 117 -12.67 12.48 -1.43
C LYS A 117 -11.35 12.49 -0.64
N PRO A 118 -10.39 13.34 -1.04
CA PRO A 118 -9.15 13.50 -0.29
C PRO A 118 -9.43 14.18 1.07
N VAL A 119 -8.66 13.79 2.08
CA VAL A 119 -8.69 14.35 3.42
C VAL A 119 -7.30 14.90 3.72
N ILE A 120 -7.23 16.10 4.28
CA ILE A 120 -5.98 16.69 4.76
C ILE A 120 -6.07 16.82 6.27
N PHE A 121 -5.07 16.31 6.97
CA PHE A 121 -4.97 16.44 8.42
C PHE A 121 -3.51 16.30 8.83
N GLY A 122 -3.16 16.81 10.00
CA GLY A 122 -1.78 16.79 10.45
C GLY A 122 -1.61 17.43 11.81
N ASP A 123 -0.46 17.15 12.40
CA ASP A 123 0.02 17.87 13.57
C ASP A 123 1.55 17.93 13.54
N SER A 124 2.15 18.81 14.33
CA SER A 124 3.60 18.98 14.42
C SER A 124 4.36 17.74 14.90
N ASN A 125 3.67 16.77 15.50
CA ASN A 125 4.28 15.60 16.13
C ASN A 125 4.39 14.43 15.16
N ASN A 126 3.34 14.23 14.36
CA ASN A 126 3.24 13.13 13.40
C ASN A 126 3.53 13.57 11.97
N GLY A 127 3.45 14.87 11.68
CA GLY A 127 3.51 15.41 10.34
C GLY A 127 2.13 15.63 9.73
N TYR A 128 2.14 16.24 8.55
CA TYR A 128 0.97 16.64 7.80
C TYR A 128 0.74 15.67 6.66
N SER A 129 -0.51 15.25 6.46
CA SER A 129 -0.85 14.19 5.52
C SER A 129 -2.05 14.54 4.65
N VAL A 130 -1.96 14.15 3.38
CA VAL A 130 -3.09 14.06 2.46
C VAL A 130 -3.39 12.60 2.21
N ALA A 131 -4.61 12.17 2.52
CA ALA A 131 -5.06 10.79 2.37
C ALA A 131 -6.23 10.71 1.39
N LEU A 132 -6.19 9.74 0.49
CA LEU A 132 -7.33 9.40 -0.38
C LEU A 132 -7.73 7.96 -0.12
N GLY A 133 -8.92 7.79 0.46
CA GLY A 133 -9.54 6.50 0.67
C GLY A 133 -10.09 5.92 -0.63
N PHE A 134 -10.21 4.60 -0.68
CA PHE A 134 -10.97 3.91 -1.72
C PHE A 134 -11.43 2.54 -1.22
N LYS A 135 -12.42 1.98 -1.91
CA LYS A 135 -13.01 0.68 -1.57
C LYS A 135 -12.90 -0.27 -2.75
N LEU A 136 -12.54 -1.51 -2.47
CA LEU A 136 -12.48 -2.58 -3.46
C LEU A 136 -13.51 -3.64 -3.12
N TYR A 137 -14.34 -4.00 -4.09
CA TYR A 137 -15.33 -5.07 -3.96
C TYR A 137 -14.64 -6.44 -3.84
N ASP A 138 -14.98 -7.21 -2.80
CA ASP A 138 -14.50 -8.58 -2.61
C ASP A 138 -15.56 -9.40 -1.86
N MET A 139 -16.16 -10.38 -2.53
CA MET A 139 -17.18 -11.27 -1.93
C MET A 139 -16.69 -12.12 -0.78
N THR A 140 -15.38 -12.27 -0.63
CA THR A 140 -14.82 -13.00 0.51
C THR A 140 -14.50 -12.11 1.70
N ALA A 141 -14.67 -10.78 1.58
CA ALA A 141 -14.51 -9.83 2.67
C ALA A 141 -15.83 -9.58 3.40
N ARG A 142 -15.73 -9.23 4.69
CA ARG A 142 -16.87 -8.80 5.51
C ARG A 142 -17.49 -7.54 4.92
N GLY A 143 -18.80 -7.55 4.73
CA GLY A 143 -19.49 -6.43 4.08
C GLY A 143 -19.20 -6.33 2.59
N SER A 144 -18.57 -7.36 1.98
CA SER A 144 -18.36 -7.44 0.53
C SER A 144 -17.42 -6.37 -0.04
N GLU A 145 -16.68 -5.67 0.82
CA GLU A 145 -15.77 -4.59 0.44
C GLU A 145 -14.51 -4.59 1.32
N ARG A 146 -13.39 -4.14 0.77
CA ARG A 146 -12.14 -3.87 1.49
C ARG A 146 -11.79 -2.39 1.39
N LYS A 147 -11.41 -1.80 2.51
CA LYS A 147 -11.07 -0.37 2.61
C LYS A 147 -9.56 -0.19 2.52
N TYR A 148 -9.12 0.67 1.61
CA TYR A 148 -7.74 1.04 1.40
C TYR A 148 -7.61 2.56 1.43
N SER A 149 -6.39 3.05 1.62
CA SER A 149 -6.07 4.47 1.52
C SER A 149 -4.63 4.65 1.04
N ILE A 150 -4.43 5.64 0.16
CA ILE A 150 -3.10 6.11 -0.22
C ILE A 150 -2.88 7.45 0.48
N ILE A 151 -1.76 7.56 1.17
CA ILE A 151 -1.45 8.66 2.07
C ILE A 151 -0.10 9.25 1.65
N VAL A 152 -0.03 10.56 1.49
CA VAL A 152 1.22 11.30 1.31
C VAL A 152 1.45 12.13 2.56
N THR A 153 2.57 11.89 3.24
CA THR A 153 2.95 12.57 4.48
C THR A 153 4.16 13.45 4.26
N SER A 154 4.15 14.63 4.87
CA SER A 154 5.24 15.61 4.92
C SER A 154 5.49 16.03 6.37
N GLU A 155 6.72 16.42 6.70
CA GLU A 155 7.05 17.03 7.99
C GLU A 155 6.62 18.51 8.07
N SER A 156 6.49 19.18 6.92
CA SER A 156 6.13 20.60 6.82
C SER A 156 4.73 20.79 6.22
N GLU A 157 3.91 21.60 6.89
CA GLU A 157 2.56 21.98 6.47
C GLU A 157 2.59 22.80 5.18
N ASP A 158 3.37 23.88 5.17
CA ASP A 158 3.47 24.81 4.05
C ASP A 158 3.94 24.10 2.78
N GLU A 159 4.90 23.18 2.90
CA GLU A 159 5.39 22.39 1.76
C GLU A 159 4.34 21.45 1.18
N LEU A 160 3.50 20.85 2.06
CA LEU A 160 2.41 19.98 1.64
C LEU A 160 1.33 20.79 0.91
N PHE A 161 0.98 21.96 1.43
CA PHE A 161 -0.01 22.84 0.80
C PHE A 161 0.47 23.40 -0.53
N ALA A 162 1.75 23.80 -0.64
CA ALA A 162 2.32 24.30 -1.88
C ALA A 162 2.23 23.27 -3.03
N ARG A 163 2.39 21.97 -2.70
CA ARG A 163 2.35 20.86 -3.66
C ARG A 163 1.03 20.09 -3.66
N TYR A 164 0.00 20.60 -2.98
CA TYR A 164 -1.27 19.90 -2.77
C TYR A 164 -1.95 19.47 -4.07
N ILE A 165 -1.96 20.34 -5.08
CA ILE A 165 -2.62 20.06 -6.37
C ILE A 165 -1.94 18.90 -7.10
N ILE A 166 -0.61 18.82 -7.05
CA ILE A 166 0.18 17.73 -7.64
C ILE A 166 -0.14 16.42 -6.91
N VAL A 167 -0.07 16.43 -5.58
CA VAL A 167 -0.41 15.27 -4.74
C VAL A 167 -1.82 14.78 -5.05
N LEU A 168 -2.81 15.68 -5.09
CA LEU A 168 -4.19 15.34 -5.33
C LEU A 168 -4.41 14.70 -6.71
N LYS A 169 -3.82 15.29 -7.76
CA LYS A 169 -3.90 14.77 -9.13
C LYS A 169 -3.37 13.33 -9.21
N HIS A 170 -2.22 13.07 -8.59
CA HIS A 170 -1.61 11.74 -8.57
C HIS A 170 -2.45 10.74 -7.78
N LEU A 171 -2.94 11.13 -6.59
CA LEU A 171 -3.80 10.28 -5.76
C LEU A 171 -5.08 9.87 -6.50
N ILE A 172 -5.78 10.82 -7.11
CA ILE A 172 -7.00 10.52 -7.88
C ILE A 172 -6.67 9.59 -9.04
N SER A 173 -5.60 9.88 -9.79
CA SER A 173 -5.21 9.08 -10.96
C SER A 173 -4.89 7.62 -10.60
N ILE A 174 -4.14 7.38 -9.53
CA ILE A 174 -3.79 6.01 -9.13
C ILE A 174 -4.99 5.26 -8.55
N VAL A 175 -5.87 5.94 -7.81
CA VAL A 175 -7.09 5.32 -7.29
C VAL A 175 -8.04 4.93 -8.42
N ASP A 176 -8.23 5.82 -9.40
CA ASP A 176 -9.05 5.54 -10.58
C ASP A 176 -8.49 4.36 -11.38
N PHE A 177 -7.17 4.28 -11.56
CA PHE A 177 -6.51 3.13 -12.18
C PHE A 177 -6.80 1.82 -11.45
N ILE A 178 -6.71 1.80 -10.11
CA ILE A 178 -6.95 0.60 -9.30
C ILE A 178 -8.43 0.17 -9.39
N VAL A 179 -9.35 1.12 -9.22
CA VAL A 179 -10.79 0.86 -9.23
C VAL A 179 -11.26 0.39 -10.60
N THR A 180 -10.83 1.06 -11.67
CA THR A 180 -11.16 0.68 -13.06
C THR A 180 -10.66 -0.72 -13.39
N ARG A 181 -9.44 -1.06 -12.96
CA ARG A 181 -8.90 -2.42 -13.15
C ARG A 181 -9.77 -3.47 -12.47
N LEU A 182 -10.22 -3.21 -11.24
CA LEU A 182 -11.09 -4.14 -10.52
C LEU A 182 -12.44 -4.31 -11.22
N SER A 183 -13.05 -3.23 -11.71
CA SER A 183 -14.32 -3.27 -12.46
C SER A 183 -14.23 -4.21 -13.66
N HIS A 184 -13.17 -4.11 -14.47
CA HIS A 184 -12.93 -5.02 -15.59
C HIS A 184 -12.79 -6.49 -15.16
N ILE A 185 -12.13 -6.76 -14.03
CA ILE A 185 -11.99 -8.11 -13.50
C ILE A 185 -13.35 -8.67 -13.09
N ILE A 186 -14.22 -7.87 -12.48
CA ILE A 186 -15.57 -8.28 -12.06
C ILE A 186 -16.45 -8.57 -13.29
N GLU A 187 -16.43 -7.68 -14.29
CA GLU A 187 -17.17 -7.87 -15.55
C GLU A 187 -16.72 -9.11 -16.33
N SER A 188 -15.43 -9.46 -16.27
CA SER A 188 -14.91 -10.68 -16.90
C SER A 188 -15.39 -11.96 -16.20
N GLN A 189 -15.62 -11.90 -14.88
CA GLN A 189 -16.08 -13.05 -14.08
C GLN A 189 -17.58 -13.28 -14.22
N SER A 190 -18.38 -12.21 -14.26
CA SER A 190 -19.85 -12.31 -14.40
C SER A 190 -20.28 -12.96 -15.73
N LYS A 191 -19.49 -12.81 -16.80
CA LYS A 191 -19.73 -13.48 -18.08
C LYS A 191 -19.48 -15.00 -18.03
N SER A 192 -18.73 -15.48 -17.04
CA SER A 192 -18.35 -16.89 -16.91
C SER A 192 -19.21 -17.67 -15.90
N ASP A 193 -19.80 -16.99 -14.91
CA ASP A 193 -20.54 -17.64 -13.83
C ASP A 193 -22.07 -17.54 -14.02
N ASN A 194 -22.67 -18.58 -14.63
CA ASN A 194 -24.12 -18.80 -14.69
C ASN A 194 -24.69 -19.46 -13.40
N ASN A 195 -23.93 -19.49 -12.30
CA ASN A 195 -24.31 -20.22 -11.09
C ASN A 195 -24.98 -19.32 -10.04
N ASN A 196 -26.31 -19.42 -9.96
CA ASN A 196 -27.16 -18.74 -8.98
C ASN A 196 -26.96 -19.22 -7.52
N ASP A 197 -26.16 -20.27 -7.30
CA ASP A 197 -25.90 -20.88 -5.98
C ASP A 197 -25.04 -20.01 -5.04
N ILE A 198 -24.47 -18.91 -5.56
CA ILE A 198 -23.61 -18.01 -4.79
C ILE A 198 -24.42 -17.31 -3.67
N PHE A 199 -25.69 -16.98 -3.92
CA PHE A 199 -26.55 -16.30 -2.95
C PHE A 199 -27.04 -17.22 -1.82
N LEU A 200 -27.20 -18.52 -2.10
CA LEU A 200 -27.70 -19.51 -1.13
C LEU A 200 -26.65 -19.87 -0.05
N ARG A 201 -25.36 -19.57 -0.27
CA ARG A 201 -24.27 -19.92 0.64
C ARG A 201 -23.58 -18.71 1.28
N ARG A 202 -24.26 -17.55 1.34
CA ARG A 202 -23.67 -16.30 1.85
C ARG A 202 -23.38 -16.34 3.36
N GLY A 203 -24.13 -17.14 4.14
CA GLY A 203 -24.00 -17.21 5.61
C GLY A 203 -22.89 -18.11 6.17
N SER A 204 -22.17 -18.89 5.34
CA SER A 204 -21.25 -19.94 5.82
C SER A 204 -19.80 -19.81 5.30
N ARG A 205 -19.49 -18.74 4.56
CA ARG A 205 -18.11 -18.53 4.05
C ARG A 205 -17.32 -17.71 5.06
N ILE A 206 -16.36 -18.35 5.71
CA ILE A 206 -15.36 -17.70 6.56
C ILE A 206 -14.62 -16.66 5.71
N PRO A 207 -14.50 -15.40 6.18
CA PRO A 207 -13.76 -14.36 5.47
C PRO A 207 -12.35 -14.83 5.15
N LYS A 208 -11.93 -14.71 3.88
CA LYS A 208 -10.59 -15.12 3.46
C LYS A 208 -9.68 -13.89 3.42
N SER A 209 -8.49 -14.00 3.99
CA SER A 209 -7.44 -13.00 3.77
C SER A 209 -6.89 -13.16 2.35
N LYS A 210 -7.03 -12.11 1.54
CA LYS A 210 -6.50 -12.03 0.17
C LYS A 210 -5.58 -10.83 0.08
N SER A 211 -4.46 -11.01 -0.62
CA SER A 211 -3.57 -9.90 -0.94
C SER A 211 -4.18 -9.01 -2.02
N LEU A 212 -3.71 -7.76 -2.09
CA LEU A 212 -4.14 -6.83 -3.14
C LEU A 212 -3.75 -7.34 -4.55
N VAL A 213 -2.62 -8.05 -4.65
CA VAL A 213 -2.15 -8.75 -5.85
C VAL A 213 -3.13 -9.82 -6.33
N GLU A 214 -3.69 -10.62 -5.40
CA GLU A 214 -4.70 -11.63 -5.73
C GLU A 214 -6.02 -11.01 -6.18
N ILE A 215 -6.44 -9.91 -5.54
CA ILE A 215 -7.69 -9.20 -5.87
C ILE A 215 -7.60 -8.58 -7.26
N LEU A 216 -6.48 -7.91 -7.57
CA LEU A 216 -6.25 -7.24 -8.84
C LEU A 216 -5.67 -8.15 -9.93
N LYS A 217 -5.45 -9.44 -9.62
CA LYS A 217 -4.80 -10.43 -10.50
C LYS A 217 -3.56 -9.84 -11.19
N ASP A 218 -2.70 -9.20 -10.42
CA ASP A 218 -1.54 -8.45 -10.93
C ASP A 218 -0.31 -8.69 -10.04
N GLY A 219 0.54 -9.65 -10.45
CA GLY A 219 1.75 -10.02 -9.71
C GLY A 219 2.76 -8.88 -9.56
N ASP A 220 2.76 -7.94 -10.50
CA ASP A 220 3.67 -6.80 -10.53
C ASP A 220 3.06 -5.53 -9.92
N PHE A 221 1.90 -5.63 -9.26
CA PHE A 221 1.18 -4.48 -8.74
C PHE A 221 2.05 -3.59 -7.84
N PHE A 222 2.75 -4.18 -6.88
CA PHE A 222 3.61 -3.42 -5.96
C PHE A 222 4.82 -2.78 -6.64
N VAL A 223 5.30 -3.37 -7.75
CA VAL A 223 6.37 -2.78 -8.56
C VAL A 223 5.84 -1.56 -9.32
N LYS A 224 4.63 -1.64 -9.87
CA LYS A 224 3.96 -0.50 -10.52
C LYS A 224 3.68 0.62 -9.51
N MET A 225 3.22 0.26 -8.31
CA MET A 225 3.01 1.20 -7.21
C MET A 225 4.31 1.87 -6.78
N HIS A 226 5.41 1.14 -6.66
CA HIS A 226 6.73 1.71 -6.39
C HIS A 226 7.12 2.72 -7.47
N LYS A 227 7.02 2.35 -8.75
CA LYS A 227 7.33 3.25 -9.87
C LYS A 227 6.48 4.52 -9.84
N TRP A 228 5.18 4.40 -9.60
CA TRP A 228 4.27 5.54 -9.45
C TRP A 228 4.69 6.44 -8.27
N ALA A 229 4.97 5.85 -7.11
CA ALA A 229 5.41 6.60 -5.94
C ALA A 229 6.74 7.32 -6.16
N CYS A 230 7.70 6.70 -6.88
CA CYS A 230 8.97 7.36 -7.25
C CYS A 230 8.72 8.57 -8.15
N SER A 231 7.82 8.44 -9.15
CA SER A 231 7.47 9.55 -10.03
C SER A 231 6.82 10.71 -9.27
N LEU A 232 5.93 10.42 -8.33
CA LEU A 232 5.32 11.45 -7.47
C LEU A 232 6.38 12.11 -6.60
N LEU A 233 7.19 11.34 -5.88
CA LEU A 233 8.23 11.88 -4.99
C LEU A 233 9.26 12.74 -5.74
N LEU A 234 9.63 12.35 -6.96
CA LEU A 234 10.52 13.14 -7.80
C LEU A 234 9.92 14.51 -8.17
N GLU A 235 8.62 14.55 -8.51
CA GLU A 235 7.91 15.81 -8.81
C GLU A 235 7.66 16.66 -7.55
N LEU A 236 7.65 16.06 -6.36
CA LEU A 236 7.54 16.80 -5.10
C LEU A 236 8.88 17.40 -4.65
N ASP A 237 10.01 16.83 -5.09
CA ASP A 237 11.35 17.34 -4.76
C ASP A 237 11.84 18.43 -5.72
N THR A 238 11.20 18.60 -6.88
CA THR A 238 11.41 19.73 -7.81
C THR A 238 10.70 21.01 -7.36
#